data_AF-A0A101X158-F1
#
_entry.id   AF-A0A101X158-F1
#
_cell.length_a   1.000
_cell.length_b   1.000
_cell.length_c   1.000
_cell.angle_alpha   90.00
_cell.angle_beta   90.00
_cell.angle_gamma   90.00
#
_symmetry.space_group_name_H-M   'P 1'
#
loop_
_entity.id
_entity.type
_entity.pdbx_description
1 polymer ?
#
loop_
_entity_poly.entity_id
_entity_poly.type
_entity_poly.pdbx_seq_one_letter_code
_entity_poly.pdbx_strand_id
1 'polypeptide(L)'
;MYGLNKAVLRLLEDGSFLLAAEGGEAKLRIRSVATGDDVLRAEATGARALAAKLFLPEAAEAAAKEGIKLVDIQGIADPLALVVKELLRARRPELLARLFQELLPDAAVRNYSYTEYAGVFDKGIPSSASFSVEAVFAGDAAKCFEDVLELFSAIASKTSDLGMYTSLKSTSDPRWKQRKVVLELKTDLPK
;
A
#
# COMPACT_ATOMS: atom_id res chain seq x y z
N MET A 1 -26.89 0.39 -14.41
CA MET A 1 -26.78 0.75 -12.98
C MET A 1 -25.51 0.06 -12.49
N TYR A 2 -24.37 0.75 -12.52
CA TYR A 2 -23.06 0.16 -12.20
C TYR A 2 -22.89 0.10 -10.69
N GLY A 3 -23.10 -1.09 -10.11
CA GLY A 3 -22.76 -1.37 -8.73
C GLY A 3 -21.24 -1.35 -8.56
N LEU A 4 -20.71 -0.20 -8.14
CA LEU A 4 -19.39 -0.12 -7.53
C LEU A 4 -19.40 -0.99 -6.28
N ASN A 5 -18.96 -2.24 -6.41
CA ASN A 5 -18.59 -3.11 -5.31
C ASN A 5 -17.34 -2.51 -4.63
N LYS A 6 -17.53 -1.41 -3.89
CA LYS A 6 -16.49 -0.75 -3.09
C LYS A 6 -16.07 -1.72 -1.99
N ALA A 7 -14.88 -2.31 -2.13
CA ALA A 7 -14.13 -2.70 -0.95
C ALA A 7 -13.92 -1.43 -0.12
N VAL A 8 -14.59 -1.32 1.03
CA VAL A 8 -14.40 -0.19 1.93
C VAL A 8 -13.20 -0.55 2.79
N LEU A 9 -12.05 0.05 2.49
CA LEU A 9 -10.92 0.06 3.42
C LEU A 9 -11.32 0.95 4.59
N ARG A 10 -11.67 0.34 5.72
CA ARG A 10 -11.93 1.09 6.95
C ARG A 10 -10.62 1.20 7.72
N LEU A 11 -10.11 2.43 7.82
CA LEU A 11 -9.05 2.76 8.76
C LEU A 11 -9.67 2.82 10.16
N LEU A 12 -9.24 1.93 11.05
CA LEU A 12 -9.62 1.99 12.46
C LEU A 12 -8.78 3.06 13.19
N GLU A 13 -9.27 3.54 14.34
CA GLU A 13 -8.59 4.59 15.13
C GLU A 13 -7.21 4.16 15.63
N ASP A 14 -6.97 2.86 15.73
CA ASP A 14 -5.67 2.28 16.06
C ASP A 14 -4.71 2.20 14.86
N GLY A 15 -5.19 2.49 13.64
CA GLY A 15 -4.42 2.45 12.40
C GLY A 15 -4.45 1.11 11.67
N SER A 16 -5.27 0.15 12.10
CA SER A 16 -5.44 -1.14 11.40
C SER A 16 -6.39 -1.03 10.20
N PHE A 17 -6.18 -1.92 9.20
CA PHE A 17 -6.97 -1.98 7.97
C PHE A 17 -7.91 -3.16 7.97
N LEU A 18 -9.18 -2.88 7.71
CA LEU A 18 -10.16 -3.90 7.40
C LEU A 18 -10.56 -3.75 5.95
N LEU A 19 -10.24 -4.75 5.12
CA LEU A 19 -10.91 -4.92 3.83
C LEU A 19 -12.31 -5.44 4.14
N ALA A 20 -13.30 -4.55 4.21
CA ALA A 20 -14.68 -4.96 4.34
C ALA A 20 -15.14 -5.58 3.01
N ALA A 21 -15.29 -6.90 3.00
CA ALA A 21 -16.02 -7.63 1.96
C ALA A 21 -17.35 -8.12 2.54
N GLU A 22 -18.35 -8.33 1.67
CA GLU A 22 -19.62 -8.93 2.09
C GLU A 22 -19.34 -10.27 2.81
N GLY A 23 -19.50 -10.30 4.14
CA GLY A 23 -19.27 -11.49 4.98
C GLY A 23 -18.24 -11.36 6.10
N GLY A 24 -17.46 -10.26 6.20
CA GLY A 24 -16.57 -10.01 7.35
C GLY A 24 -15.26 -9.28 7.04
N GLU A 25 -14.39 -9.18 8.04
CA GLU A 25 -13.03 -8.63 7.96
C GLU A 25 -12.07 -9.65 7.32
N ALA A 26 -11.41 -9.28 6.22
CA ALA A 26 -10.55 -10.19 5.46
C ALA A 26 -9.08 -9.77 5.52
N LYS A 27 -8.20 -10.67 5.97
CA LYS A 27 -6.76 -10.54 5.78
C LYS A 27 -6.46 -10.62 4.27
N LEU A 28 -5.73 -9.64 3.75
CA LEU A 28 -5.39 -9.51 2.33
C LEU A 28 -3.95 -9.97 2.11
N ARG A 29 -3.74 -10.79 1.08
CA ARG A 29 -2.39 -11.08 0.56
C ARG A 29 -2.16 -10.27 -0.71
N ILE A 30 -0.97 -9.71 -0.89
CA ILE A 30 -0.62 -8.90 -2.06
C ILE A 30 0.43 -9.63 -2.88
N ARG A 31 0.26 -9.63 -4.21
CA ARG A 31 1.17 -10.18 -5.20
C ARG A 31 1.31 -9.23 -6.39
N SER A 32 2.49 -9.15 -6.97
CA SER A 32 2.63 -8.47 -8.27
C SER A 32 1.96 -9.29 -9.38
N VAL A 33 2.27 -10.60 -9.44
CA VAL A 33 1.65 -11.60 -10.30
C VAL A 33 1.23 -12.78 -9.44
N ALA A 34 -0.03 -13.19 -9.53
CA ALA A 34 -0.59 -14.27 -8.73
C ALA A 34 -0.70 -15.59 -9.51
N THR A 35 -0.25 -16.67 -8.87
CA THR A 35 -0.37 -18.06 -9.35
C THR A 35 -1.34 -18.86 -8.46
N GLY A 36 -1.67 -20.10 -8.86
CA GLY A 36 -2.50 -21.00 -8.03
C GLY A 36 -1.91 -21.29 -6.65
N ASP A 37 -0.58 -21.44 -6.57
CA ASP A 37 0.12 -21.67 -5.29
C ASP A 37 -0.03 -20.48 -4.33
N ASP A 38 -0.09 -19.26 -4.86
CA ASP A 38 -0.26 -18.07 -4.04
C ASP A 38 -1.67 -17.98 -3.44
N VAL A 39 -2.67 -18.50 -4.15
CA VAL A 39 -4.04 -18.64 -3.64
C VAL A 39 -4.09 -19.65 -2.50
N LEU A 40 -3.49 -20.82 -2.68
CA LEU A 40 -3.41 -21.85 -1.63
C LEU A 40 -2.68 -21.33 -0.39
N ARG A 41 -1.58 -20.58 -0.58
CA ARG A 41 -0.87 -19.94 0.53
C ARG A 41 -1.70 -18.83 1.19
N ALA A 42 -2.52 -18.10 0.43
CA ALA A 42 -3.42 -17.11 0.99
C ALA A 42 -4.42 -17.78 1.94
N GLU A 43 -5.09 -18.84 1.47
CA GLU A 43 -6.02 -19.65 2.26
C GLU A 43 -5.35 -20.18 3.53
N ALA A 44 -4.19 -20.85 3.41
CA ALA A 44 -3.48 -21.46 4.53
C ALA A 44 -2.99 -20.44 5.58
N THR A 45 -2.90 -19.16 5.21
CA THR A 45 -2.52 -18.06 6.13
C THR A 45 -3.72 -17.28 6.67
N GLY A 46 -4.93 -17.79 6.45
CA GLY A 46 -6.20 -17.20 6.88
C GLY A 46 -6.64 -15.99 6.05
N ALA A 47 -5.98 -15.72 4.92
CA ALA A 47 -6.39 -14.65 4.03
C ALA A 47 -7.65 -15.06 3.27
N ARG A 48 -8.58 -14.11 3.11
CA ARG A 48 -9.83 -14.32 2.35
C ARG A 48 -9.79 -13.64 0.98
N ALA A 49 -8.74 -12.87 0.72
CA ALA A 49 -8.55 -12.17 -0.55
C ALA A 49 -7.07 -12.16 -0.96
N LEU A 50 -6.84 -12.18 -2.28
CA LEU A 50 -5.55 -12.02 -2.93
C LEU A 50 -5.61 -10.86 -3.91
N ALA A 51 -4.85 -9.80 -3.63
CA ALA A 51 -4.71 -8.67 -4.53
C ALA A 51 -3.52 -8.83 -5.47
N ALA A 52 -3.73 -8.64 -6.76
CA ALA A 52 -2.65 -8.63 -7.74
C ALA A 52 -2.94 -7.77 -8.96
N LYS A 53 -1.89 -7.42 -9.70
CA LYS A 53 -2.01 -6.75 -11.00
C LYS A 53 -2.38 -7.72 -12.11
N LEU A 54 -1.84 -8.94 -12.04
CA LEU A 54 -2.11 -9.99 -13.01
C LEU A 54 -2.41 -11.29 -12.28
N PHE A 55 -3.48 -11.96 -12.70
CA PHE A 55 -3.83 -13.30 -12.27
C PHE A 55 -3.54 -14.26 -13.43
N LEU A 56 -2.70 -15.27 -13.19
CA LEU A 56 -2.55 -16.36 -14.13
C LEU A 56 -3.81 -17.26 -14.11
N PRO A 57 -4.14 -17.97 -15.20
CA PRO A 57 -5.35 -18.80 -15.27
C PRO A 57 -5.51 -19.77 -14.11
N GLU A 58 -4.41 -20.41 -13.68
CA GLU A 58 -4.38 -21.31 -12.53
C GLU A 58 -4.76 -20.64 -11.20
N ALA A 59 -4.50 -19.33 -11.06
CA ALA A 59 -4.90 -18.57 -9.89
C ALA A 59 -6.42 -18.38 -9.85
N ALA A 60 -7.05 -18.12 -11.00
CA ALA A 60 -8.51 -18.01 -11.09
C ALA A 60 -9.20 -19.34 -10.78
N GLU A 61 -8.66 -20.44 -11.29
CA GLU A 61 -9.17 -21.79 -11.00
C GLU A 61 -9.05 -22.15 -9.52
N ALA A 62 -7.89 -21.88 -8.90
CA ALA A 62 -7.68 -22.13 -7.48
C ALA A 62 -8.58 -21.25 -6.61
N ALA A 63 -8.73 -19.96 -6.96
CA ALA A 63 -9.56 -19.03 -6.21
C ALA A 63 -11.03 -19.44 -6.17
N ALA A 64 -11.55 -19.95 -7.30
CA ALA A 64 -12.91 -20.49 -7.37
C ALA A 64 -13.12 -21.72 -6.48
N LYS A 65 -12.09 -22.55 -6.29
CA LYS A 65 -12.13 -23.75 -5.44
C LYS A 65 -12.03 -23.41 -3.95
N GLU A 66 -11.09 -22.54 -3.61
CA GLU A 66 -10.76 -22.21 -2.21
C GLU A 66 -11.62 -21.06 -1.64
N GLY A 67 -12.51 -20.46 -2.45
CA GLY A 67 -13.34 -19.33 -2.02
C GLY A 67 -12.53 -18.07 -1.70
N ILE A 68 -11.37 -17.89 -2.34
CA ILE A 68 -10.52 -16.71 -2.18
C ILE A 68 -10.96 -15.64 -3.17
N LYS A 69 -11.20 -14.42 -2.67
CA LYS A 69 -11.55 -13.28 -3.53
C LYS A 69 -10.31 -12.75 -4.24
N LEU A 70 -10.32 -12.76 -5.57
CA LEU A 70 -9.30 -12.08 -6.36
C LEU A 70 -9.64 -10.59 -6.49
N VAL A 71 -8.67 -9.72 -6.19
CA VAL A 71 -8.86 -8.26 -6.17
C VAL A 71 -7.79 -7.60 -7.04
N ASP A 72 -8.18 -6.70 -7.93
CA ASP A 72 -7.19 -5.89 -8.65
C ASP A 72 -6.46 -4.98 -7.65
N ILE A 73 -5.12 -4.95 -7.71
CA ILE A 73 -4.30 -4.04 -6.90
C ILE A 73 -4.69 -2.57 -7.11
N GLN A 74 -5.17 -2.21 -8.31
CA GLN A 74 -5.69 -0.86 -8.58
C GLN A 74 -6.98 -0.58 -7.79
N GLY A 75 -7.80 -1.61 -7.57
CA GLY A 75 -9.04 -1.52 -6.80
C GLY A 75 -8.84 -1.23 -5.31
N ILE A 76 -7.65 -1.52 -4.76
CA ILE A 76 -7.27 -1.15 -3.39
C ILE A 76 -6.43 0.13 -3.33
N ALA A 77 -5.71 0.48 -4.40
CA ALA A 77 -4.86 1.66 -4.44
C ALA A 77 -5.66 2.96 -4.39
N ASP A 78 -6.82 3.02 -5.05
CA ASP A 78 -7.71 4.19 -5.03
C ASP A 78 -8.14 4.60 -3.61
N PRO A 79 -8.76 3.71 -2.79
CA PRO A 79 -9.12 4.06 -1.43
C PRO A 79 -7.89 4.33 -0.53
N LEU A 80 -6.77 3.62 -0.72
CA LEU A 80 -5.53 3.91 0.02
C LEU A 80 -4.99 5.31 -0.29
N ALA A 81 -4.98 5.73 -1.55
CA ALA A 81 -4.50 7.04 -1.96
C ALA A 81 -5.31 8.17 -1.31
N LEU A 82 -6.63 8.02 -1.24
CA LEU A 82 -7.50 8.96 -0.52
C LEU A 82 -7.17 9.03 0.97
N VAL A 83 -7.04 7.87 1.64
CA VAL A 83 -6.69 7.81 3.06
C VAL A 83 -5.34 8.50 3.31
N VAL A 84 -4.32 8.20 2.50
CA VAL A 84 -2.99 8.82 2.65
C VAL A 84 -3.06 10.33 2.48
N LYS A 85 -3.79 10.82 1.47
CA LYS A 85 -3.99 12.26 1.26
C LYS A 85 -4.63 12.93 2.47
N GLU A 86 -5.71 12.36 3.00
CA GLU A 86 -6.44 12.94 4.13
C GLU A 86 -5.62 12.90 5.42
N LEU A 87 -4.87 11.81 5.68
CA LEU A 87 -3.97 11.74 6.83
C LEU A 87 -2.81 12.75 6.73
N LEU A 88 -2.26 12.97 5.53
CA LEU A 88 -1.26 14.01 5.30
C LEU A 88 -1.82 15.41 5.56
N ARG A 89 -3.02 15.72 5.03
CA ARG A 89 -3.70 17.01 5.24
C ARG A 89 -4.08 17.25 6.70
N ALA A 90 -4.46 16.18 7.40
CA ALA A 90 -4.77 16.19 8.83
C ALA A 90 -3.53 16.14 9.73
N ARG A 91 -2.32 16.08 9.16
CA ARG A 91 -1.03 16.06 9.88
C ARG A 91 -0.96 14.91 10.90
N ARG A 92 -1.31 13.70 10.45
CA ARG A 92 -1.32 12.46 11.27
C ARG A 92 -0.19 11.49 10.88
N PRO A 93 1.10 11.86 11.04
CA PRO A 93 2.23 11.03 10.63
C PRO A 93 2.28 9.67 11.32
N GLU A 94 1.78 9.58 12.54
CA GLU A 94 1.70 8.33 13.30
C GLU A 94 0.74 7.31 12.66
N LEU A 95 -0.37 7.78 12.10
CA LEU A 95 -1.33 6.92 11.39
C LEU A 95 -0.79 6.53 10.01
N LEU A 96 -0.04 7.41 9.34
CA LEU A 96 0.66 7.07 8.10
C LEU A 96 1.72 6.00 8.33
N ALA A 97 2.53 6.12 9.38
CA ALA A 97 3.54 5.13 9.73
C ALA A 97 2.89 3.76 10.01
N ARG A 98 1.81 3.72 10.80
CA ARG A 98 1.04 2.48 11.06
C ARG A 98 0.42 1.90 9.80
N LEU A 99 -0.13 2.73 8.92
CA LEU A 99 -0.65 2.31 7.61
C LEU A 99 0.39 1.55 6.80
N PHE A 100 1.57 2.13 6.62
CA PHE A 100 2.63 1.46 5.89
C PHE A 100 3.29 0.34 6.70
N GLN A 101 3.12 0.29 8.02
CA GLN A 101 3.55 -0.85 8.83
C GLN A 101 2.70 -2.09 8.54
N GLU A 102 1.39 -1.95 8.40
CA GLU A 102 0.49 -3.07 8.08
C GLU A 102 0.61 -3.53 6.63
N LEU A 103 0.89 -2.61 5.69
CA LEU A 103 1.02 -2.95 4.27
C LEU A 103 2.35 -3.64 3.91
N LEU A 104 3.39 -3.44 4.73
CA LEU A 104 4.72 -3.98 4.46
C LEU A 104 4.94 -5.31 5.18
N PRO A 105 5.73 -6.23 4.61
CA PRO A 105 6.06 -7.50 5.28
C PRO A 105 6.99 -7.29 6.47
N ASP A 106 6.78 -8.02 7.57
CA ASP A 106 7.55 -7.88 8.84
C ASP A 106 9.06 -8.11 8.68
N ALA A 107 9.43 -8.90 7.68
CA ALA A 107 10.83 -9.17 7.36
C ALA A 107 11.56 -8.00 6.67
N ALA A 108 10.84 -6.96 6.20
CA ALA A 108 11.45 -5.78 5.60
C ALA A 108 11.82 -4.75 6.67
N VAL A 109 13.02 -4.17 6.56
CA VAL A 109 13.43 -3.02 7.38
C VAL A 109 12.73 -1.77 6.86
N ARG A 110 12.13 -0.97 7.74
CA ARG A 110 11.26 0.15 7.37
C ARG A 110 11.75 1.43 8.02
N ASN A 111 11.83 2.50 7.25
CA ASN A 111 12.10 3.85 7.75
C ASN A 111 10.99 4.78 7.28
N TYR A 112 10.52 5.63 8.20
CA TYR A 112 9.48 6.61 7.93
C TYR A 112 10.01 8.00 8.23
N SER A 113 9.72 8.97 7.36
CA SER A 113 10.03 10.37 7.62
C SER A 113 8.83 11.25 7.31
N TYR A 114 8.58 12.24 8.16
CA TYR A 114 7.55 13.25 7.96
C TYR A 114 8.18 14.64 8.05
N THR A 115 7.83 15.50 7.09
CA THR A 115 8.38 16.85 7.00
C THR A 115 7.27 17.84 6.67
N GLU A 116 7.15 18.88 7.48
CA GLU A 116 6.31 20.04 7.21
C GLU A 116 7.15 21.18 6.61
N TYR A 117 6.65 21.82 5.57
CA TYR A 117 7.31 22.94 4.92
C TYR A 117 6.46 24.18 5.08
N ALA A 118 7.06 25.25 5.60
CA ALA A 118 6.51 26.59 5.58
C ALA A 118 7.27 27.41 4.53
N GLY A 119 6.53 28.13 3.68
CA GLY A 119 7.12 29.11 2.80
C GLY A 119 7.69 30.29 3.57
N VAL A 120 8.65 31.00 2.97
CA VAL A 120 9.29 32.19 3.57
C VAL A 120 8.26 33.25 3.98
N PHE A 121 7.14 33.33 3.26
CA PHE A 121 6.05 34.28 3.52
C PHE A 121 4.95 33.74 4.43
N ASP A 122 4.99 32.47 4.82
CA ASP A 122 3.90 31.80 5.56
C ASP A 122 4.00 32.01 7.08
N LYS A 123 4.90 32.89 7.56
CA LYS A 123 5.09 33.22 8.99
C LYS A 123 5.27 31.99 9.89
N GLY A 124 5.88 30.93 9.37
CA GLY A 124 6.09 29.67 10.09
C GLY A 124 4.87 28.74 10.12
N ILE A 125 3.78 29.09 9.43
CA ILE A 125 2.62 28.20 9.24
C ILE A 125 2.96 27.22 8.10
N PRO A 126 2.94 25.90 8.33
CA PRO A 126 3.16 24.92 7.28
C PRO A 126 2.12 25.05 6.15
N SER A 127 2.61 25.13 4.91
CA SER A 127 1.80 25.17 3.69
C SER A 127 1.80 23.84 2.93
N SER A 128 2.76 22.95 3.19
CA SER A 128 2.75 21.59 2.65
C SER A 128 3.35 20.58 3.62
N ALA A 129 2.96 19.32 3.48
CA ALA A 129 3.51 18.20 4.23
C ALA A 129 3.97 17.09 3.29
N SER A 130 5.09 16.45 3.62
CA SER A 130 5.63 15.26 2.94
C SER A 130 5.74 14.10 3.91
N PHE A 131 5.40 12.91 3.44
CA PHE A 131 5.66 11.64 4.09
C PHE A 131 6.46 10.75 3.15
N SER A 132 7.52 10.13 3.68
CA SER A 132 8.31 9.15 2.94
C SER A 132 8.36 7.85 3.70
N VAL A 133 8.15 6.76 2.98
CA VAL A 133 8.38 5.39 3.45
C VAL A 133 9.49 4.76 2.63
N GLU A 134 10.47 4.23 3.34
CA GLU A 134 11.55 3.44 2.80
C GLU A 134 11.42 2.01 3.32
N ALA A 135 11.47 1.04 2.41
CA ALA A 135 11.50 -0.38 2.73
C ALA A 135 12.72 -1.06 2.10
N VAL A 136 13.48 -1.78 2.92
CA VAL A 136 14.69 -2.53 2.53
C VAL A 136 14.44 -4.02 2.69
N PHE A 137 14.72 -4.77 1.63
CA PHE A 137 14.47 -6.20 1.50
C PHE A 137 15.80 -6.94 1.34
N ALA A 138 16.07 -7.85 2.26
CA ALA A 138 17.24 -8.72 2.27
C ALA A 138 16.82 -10.17 2.56
N GLY A 139 17.63 -11.14 2.15
CA GLY A 139 17.36 -12.56 2.44
C GLY A 139 15.99 -13.00 1.95
N ASP A 140 15.20 -13.63 2.82
CA ASP A 140 13.84 -14.10 2.47
C ASP A 140 12.85 -12.97 2.16
N ALA A 141 13.05 -11.77 2.71
CA ALA A 141 12.20 -10.62 2.42
C ALA A 141 12.29 -10.19 0.95
N ALA A 142 13.38 -10.51 0.25
CA ALA A 142 13.57 -10.18 -1.16
C ALA A 142 12.46 -10.77 -2.06
N LYS A 143 11.82 -11.86 -1.64
CA LYS A 143 10.69 -12.48 -2.35
C LYS A 143 9.45 -11.57 -2.41
N CYS A 144 9.30 -10.65 -1.46
CA CYS A 144 8.18 -9.71 -1.39
C CYS A 144 8.47 -8.37 -2.09
N PHE A 145 9.68 -8.16 -2.61
CA PHE A 145 10.07 -6.88 -3.19
C PHE A 145 9.16 -6.47 -4.35
N GLU A 146 8.92 -7.37 -5.31
CA GLU A 146 8.09 -7.04 -6.48
C GLU A 146 6.65 -6.76 -6.07
N ASP A 147 6.13 -7.50 -5.08
CA ASP A 147 4.78 -7.30 -4.53
C ASP A 147 4.63 -5.88 -3.96
N VAL A 148 5.61 -5.43 -3.16
CA VAL A 148 5.60 -4.08 -2.58
C VAL A 148 5.85 -3.01 -3.63
N LEU A 149 6.75 -3.24 -4.58
CA LEU A 149 7.01 -2.27 -5.65
C LEU A 149 5.75 -2.02 -6.49
N GLU A 150 5.00 -3.08 -6.81
CA GLU A 150 3.75 -2.93 -7.57
C GLU A 150 2.68 -2.20 -6.74
N LEU A 151 2.54 -2.52 -5.45
CA LEU A 151 1.64 -1.79 -4.55
C LEU A 151 1.99 -0.30 -4.48
N PHE A 152 3.28 0.02 -4.26
CA PHE A 152 3.74 1.40 -4.15
C PHE A 152 3.57 2.16 -5.47
N SER A 153 3.78 1.48 -6.61
CA SER A 153 3.53 2.06 -7.93
C SER A 153 2.06 2.40 -8.12
N ALA A 154 1.16 1.51 -7.70
CA ALA A 154 -0.28 1.77 -7.74
C ALA A 154 -0.67 2.95 -6.85
N ILE A 155 -0.21 2.97 -5.59
CA ILE A 155 -0.46 4.08 -4.66
C ILE A 155 0.09 5.41 -5.22
N ALA A 156 1.32 5.41 -5.74
CA ALA A 156 1.96 6.60 -6.33
C ALA A 156 1.18 7.15 -7.52
N SER A 157 0.68 6.27 -8.40
CA SER A 157 -0.16 6.67 -9.53
C SER A 157 -1.46 7.32 -9.03
N LYS A 158 -2.18 6.67 -8.11
CA LYS A 158 -3.48 7.16 -7.65
C LYS A 158 -3.39 8.42 -6.80
N THR A 159 -2.33 8.57 -6.00
CA THR A 159 -2.08 9.82 -5.28
C THR A 159 -1.70 10.96 -6.21
N SER A 160 -0.95 10.69 -7.29
CA SER A 160 -0.69 11.68 -8.35
C SER A 160 -1.99 12.14 -9.03
N ASP A 161 -2.91 11.23 -9.33
CA ASP A 161 -4.23 11.56 -9.91
C ASP A 161 -5.06 12.48 -8.98
N LEU A 162 -4.81 12.41 -7.67
CA LEU A 162 -5.42 13.28 -6.66
C LEU A 162 -4.71 14.63 -6.50
N GLY A 163 -3.73 14.95 -7.36
CA GLY A 163 -2.98 16.21 -7.33
C GLY A 163 -1.90 16.28 -6.25
N MET A 164 -1.44 15.14 -5.72
CA MET A 164 -0.29 15.09 -4.83
C MET A 164 1.02 15.02 -5.63
N TYR A 165 2.10 15.53 -5.06
CA TYR A 165 3.44 15.22 -5.55
C TYR A 165 3.83 13.81 -5.08
N THR A 166 4.38 13.01 -5.99
CA THR A 166 4.80 11.64 -5.71
C THR A 166 6.20 11.38 -6.28
N SER A 167 7.00 10.62 -5.53
CA SER A 167 8.29 10.11 -6.01
C SER A 167 8.42 8.65 -5.58
N LEU A 168 8.68 7.78 -6.55
CA LEU A 168 8.97 6.37 -6.30
C LEU A 168 10.37 6.06 -6.83
N LYS A 169 11.27 5.62 -5.94
CA LYS A 169 12.64 5.24 -6.28
C LYS A 169 12.86 3.79 -5.86
N SER A 170 13.45 2.99 -6.73
CA SER A 170 13.91 1.65 -6.40
C SER A 170 15.40 1.51 -6.71
N THR A 171 16.12 0.82 -5.84
CA THR A 171 17.55 0.58 -5.99
C THR A 171 17.89 -0.85 -5.60
N SER A 172 18.87 -1.44 -6.28
CA SER A 172 19.45 -2.74 -5.93
C SER A 172 20.89 -2.53 -5.54
N ASP A 173 21.27 -2.96 -4.35
CA ASP A 173 22.67 -2.98 -3.90
C ASP A 173 23.23 -4.41 -4.03
N PRO A 174 24.06 -4.68 -5.06
CA PRO A 174 24.63 -6.00 -5.28
C PRO A 174 25.66 -6.38 -4.22
N ARG A 175 26.26 -5.43 -3.50
CA ARG A 175 27.26 -5.71 -2.46
C ARG A 175 26.61 -6.33 -1.23
N TRP A 176 25.41 -5.86 -0.88
CA TRP A 176 24.66 -6.33 0.28
C TRP A 176 23.52 -7.30 -0.06
N LYS A 177 23.30 -7.58 -1.36
CA LYS A 177 22.14 -8.33 -1.87
C LYS A 177 20.82 -7.76 -1.34
N GLN A 178 20.76 -6.43 -1.26
CA GLN A 178 19.61 -5.69 -0.73
C GLN A 178 18.88 -4.99 -1.86
N ARG A 179 17.56 -4.99 -1.78
CA ARG A 179 16.71 -4.17 -2.65
C ARG A 179 15.98 -3.17 -1.78
N LYS A 180 15.88 -1.93 -2.26
CA LYS A 180 15.25 -0.83 -1.53
C LYS A 180 14.22 -0.16 -2.41
N VAL A 181 13.11 0.22 -1.82
CA VAL A 181 12.08 1.05 -2.43
C VAL A 181 11.79 2.22 -1.51
N VAL A 182 11.65 3.42 -2.07
CA VAL A 182 11.31 4.65 -1.37
C VAL A 182 10.12 5.27 -2.07
N LEU A 183 9.02 5.44 -1.35
CA LEU A 183 7.83 6.15 -1.80
C LEU A 183 7.71 7.45 -0.98
N GLU A 184 7.79 8.58 -1.67
CA GLU A 184 7.57 9.91 -1.11
C GLU A 184 6.25 10.48 -1.64
N LEU A 185 5.46 11.05 -0.74
CA LEU A 185 4.13 11.59 -1.01
C LEU A 185 4.02 12.96 -0.34
N LYS A 186 3.71 14.00 -1.12
CA LYS A 186 3.59 15.37 -0.63
C LYS A 186 2.28 16.01 -1.09
N THR A 187 1.66 16.76 -0.20
CA THR A 187 0.43 17.51 -0.49
C THR A 187 0.44 18.89 0.18
N ASP A 188 -0.33 19.81 -0.39
CA ASP A 188 -0.56 21.12 0.19
C ASP A 188 -1.55 21.00 1.36
N LEU A 189 -1.29 21.78 2.40
CA LEU A 189 -2.11 21.83 3.60
C LEU A 189 -3.25 22.84 3.42
N PRO A 190 -4.45 22.56 3.96
CA PRO A 190 -5.50 23.57 4.02
C PRO A 190 -5.01 24.77 4.84
N LYS A 191 -5.37 25.97 4.38
CA LYS A 191 -5.09 27.24 5.06
C LYS A 191 -5.97 27.43 6.29
#